data_AF-A0A0D0D066-F1
#
_entry.id   AF-A0A0D0D066-F1
#
_cell.length_a   1.000
_cell.length_b   1.000
_cell.length_c   1.000
_cell.angle_alpha   90.00
_cell.angle_beta   90.00
_cell.angle_gamma   90.00
#
_symmetry.space_group_name_H-M   'P 1'
#
loop_
_entity.id
_entity.type
_entity.pdbx_description
1 polymer ?
#
loop_
_entity_poly.entity_id
_entity_poly.type
_entity_poly.pdbx_seq_one_letter_code
_entity_poly.pdbx_strand_id
1 'polypeptide(L)'
;MDALPSGPKWKITEIEVEGYDIEKKIELIYQDGLEVVDSLFGNPIFAQSMSFYPLKIWQDSVPKYGKWFTAREATRIQDSLPNGATLVPIIAASDKTPVTRQTGGLEMHPLFLTVANINSDVRMKATAHTWRCVAFISIPKFEIHPDYQTILQSRVWHNCVDIVLAKLKHAANTGVFMTDPFGATHYCFTPLIAWTADLPEQQMIACMSKNASPGRTYLTSYTRYAL
;
A
#
# COMPACT_ATOMS: atom_id res chain seq x y z
N MET A 1 -28.44 11.98 -16.88
CA MET A 1 -27.75 12.29 -15.61
C MET A 1 -26.67 11.23 -15.47
N ASP A 2 -25.46 11.53 -15.93
CA ASP A 2 -24.33 10.62 -15.73
C ASP A 2 -23.88 10.75 -14.28
N ALA A 3 -24.28 9.77 -13.47
CA ALA A 3 -23.77 9.65 -12.12
C ALA A 3 -22.27 9.36 -12.21
N LEU A 4 -21.44 10.29 -11.71
CA LEU A 4 -20.03 10.03 -11.47
C LEU A 4 -19.94 8.71 -10.65
N PRO A 5 -19.04 7.79 -11.02
CA PRO A 5 -18.92 6.53 -10.30
C PRO A 5 -18.69 6.80 -8.81
N SER A 6 -19.43 6.07 -7.97
CA SER A 6 -19.23 6.06 -6.51
C SER A 6 -17.77 5.71 -6.24
N GLY A 7 -17.07 6.56 -5.46
CA GLY A 7 -15.75 6.23 -4.98
C GLY A 7 -15.73 4.96 -4.10
N PRO A 8 -14.54 4.48 -3.73
CA PRO A 8 -14.40 3.31 -2.86
C PRO A 8 -15.10 3.54 -1.52
N LYS A 9 -15.73 2.49 -0.98
CA LYS A 9 -16.57 2.60 0.22
C LYS A 9 -15.80 2.18 1.46
N TRP A 10 -15.95 2.97 2.53
CA TRP A 10 -15.48 2.60 3.85
C TRP A 10 -16.31 1.44 4.41
N LYS A 11 -15.61 0.49 5.04
CA LYS A 11 -16.09 -0.72 5.68
C LYS A 11 -15.54 -0.75 7.10
N ILE A 12 -16.28 -1.39 8.00
CA ILE A 12 -15.84 -1.65 9.37
C ILE A 12 -15.89 -3.16 9.57
N THR A 13 -14.82 -3.73 10.10
CA THR A 13 -14.70 -5.15 10.44
C THR A 13 -14.11 -5.28 11.84
N GLU A 14 -14.69 -6.16 12.65
CA GLU A 14 -14.12 -6.55 13.94
C GLU A 14 -13.02 -7.59 13.71
N ILE A 15 -11.88 -7.42 14.39
CA ILE A 15 -10.73 -8.32 14.33
C ILE A 15 -10.72 -9.15 15.59
N GLU A 16 -10.96 -10.45 15.44
CA GLU A 16 -10.92 -11.41 16.53
C GLU A 16 -9.48 -11.94 16.73
N VAL A 17 -9.07 -12.04 17.98
CA VAL A 17 -7.79 -12.64 18.38
C VAL A 17 -8.10 -13.74 19.39
N GLU A 18 -8.07 -15.00 18.95
CA GLU A 18 -8.39 -16.14 19.81
C GLU A 18 -7.41 -16.28 20.98
N GLY A 19 -7.94 -16.59 22.16
CA GLY A 19 -7.14 -16.96 23.33
C GLY A 19 -6.50 -15.81 24.11
N TYR A 20 -6.90 -14.55 23.85
CA TYR A 20 -6.39 -13.39 24.59
C TYR A 20 -7.52 -12.45 25.03
N ASP A 21 -7.44 -11.99 26.27
CA ASP A 21 -8.31 -10.95 26.79
C ASP A 21 -7.87 -9.58 26.27
N ILE A 22 -8.83 -8.82 25.74
CA ILE A 22 -8.61 -7.52 25.10
C ILE A 22 -9.45 -6.47 25.83
N GLU A 23 -8.82 -5.37 26.21
CA GLU A 23 -9.49 -4.27 26.94
C GLU A 23 -10.66 -3.66 26.15
N LYS A 24 -10.53 -3.64 24.82
CA LYS A 24 -11.53 -3.10 23.87
C LYS A 24 -11.54 -3.92 22.58
N LYS A 25 -12.72 -4.04 21.97
CA LYS A 25 -12.86 -4.63 20.63
C LYS A 25 -11.92 -3.97 19.63
N ILE A 26 -11.30 -4.79 18.78
CA ILE A 26 -10.39 -4.32 17.75
C ILE A 26 -11.21 -4.10 16.48
N GLU A 27 -11.32 -2.85 16.06
CA GLU A 27 -12.00 -2.50 14.82
C GLU A 27 -11.00 -2.06 13.75
N LEU A 28 -11.20 -2.56 12.54
CA LEU A 28 -10.55 -2.11 11.32
C LEU A 28 -11.56 -1.30 10.51
N ILE A 29 -11.24 -0.02 10.28
CA ILE A 29 -12.01 0.85 9.38
C ILE A 29 -11.21 0.96 8.09
N TYR A 30 -11.75 0.51 6.95
CA TYR A 30 -10.97 0.43 5.71
C TYR A 30 -11.76 0.57 4.42
N GLN A 31 -11.07 0.88 3.33
CA GLN A 31 -11.53 0.74 1.95
C GLN A 31 -10.78 -0.43 1.31
N ASP A 32 -11.41 -1.09 0.35
CA ASP A 32 -10.74 -2.14 -0.44
C ASP A 32 -9.57 -1.53 -1.23
N GLY A 33 -8.35 -2.04 -1.03
CA GLY A 33 -7.16 -1.47 -1.64
C GLY A 33 -7.21 -1.46 -3.17
N LEU A 34 -7.85 -2.46 -3.80
CA LEU A 34 -7.96 -2.53 -5.24
C LEU A 34 -8.95 -1.48 -5.78
N GLU A 35 -10.08 -1.27 -5.10
CA GLU A 35 -11.04 -0.21 -5.48
C GLU A 35 -10.38 1.18 -5.41
N VAL A 36 -9.55 1.41 -4.37
CA VAL A 36 -8.80 2.66 -4.23
C VAL A 36 -7.76 2.83 -5.33
N VAL A 37 -7.02 1.77 -5.67
CA VAL A 37 -6.02 1.79 -6.72
C VAL A 37 -6.65 1.99 -8.10
N ASP A 38 -7.75 1.32 -8.40
CA ASP A 38 -8.49 1.49 -9.66
C ASP A 38 -9.00 2.93 -9.81
N SER A 39 -9.59 3.50 -8.73
CA SER A 39 -9.99 4.90 -8.69
C SER A 39 -8.83 5.88 -8.89
N LEU A 40 -7.65 5.58 -8.34
CA LEU A 40 -6.47 6.42 -8.47
C LEU A 40 -5.85 6.31 -9.88
N PHE A 41 -5.78 5.09 -10.40
CA PHE A 41 -5.23 4.78 -11.72
C PHE A 41 -6.06 5.39 -12.85
N GLY A 42 -7.38 5.31 -12.77
CA GLY A 42 -8.29 5.87 -13.77
C GLY A 42 -8.56 7.37 -13.65
N ASN A 43 -7.89 8.10 -12.74
CA ASN A 43 -8.22 9.50 -12.47
C ASN A 43 -7.69 10.44 -13.57
N PRO A 44 -8.59 11.18 -14.29
CA PRO A 44 -8.20 12.10 -15.37
C PRO A 44 -7.22 13.21 -14.96
N ILE A 45 -7.21 13.61 -13.68
CA ILE A 45 -6.30 14.64 -13.16
C ILE A 45 -4.83 14.23 -13.36
N PHE A 46 -4.52 12.94 -13.34
CA PHE A 46 -3.16 12.44 -13.48
C PHE A 46 -2.80 12.03 -14.90
N ALA A 47 -3.71 12.12 -15.87
CA ALA A 47 -3.54 11.61 -17.24
C ALA A 47 -2.22 12.05 -17.89
N GLN A 48 -1.87 13.33 -17.79
CA GLN A 48 -0.65 13.91 -18.38
C GLN A 48 0.62 13.68 -17.55
N SER A 49 0.49 13.00 -16.42
CA SER A 49 1.56 12.78 -15.45
C SER A 49 1.74 11.31 -15.11
N MET A 50 1.26 10.40 -15.95
CA MET A 50 1.38 8.96 -15.75
C MET A 50 2.35 8.31 -16.75
N SER A 51 2.96 7.21 -16.32
CA SER A 51 3.71 6.29 -17.16
C SER A 51 3.12 4.89 -17.00
N PHE A 52 3.12 4.11 -18.08
CA PHE A 52 2.46 2.80 -18.14
C PHE A 52 3.41 1.65 -18.44
N TYR A 53 4.61 1.95 -18.93
CA TYR A 53 5.58 0.96 -19.37
C TYR A 53 7.01 1.38 -18.99
N PRO A 54 7.93 0.41 -18.83
CA PRO A 54 9.34 0.70 -18.56
C PRO A 54 9.99 1.56 -19.65
N LEU A 55 10.84 2.50 -19.24
CA LEU A 55 11.51 3.47 -20.09
C LEU A 55 13.02 3.40 -19.86
N LYS A 56 13.80 3.22 -20.93
CA LYS A 56 15.26 3.35 -20.87
C LYS A 56 15.65 4.75 -21.29
N ILE A 57 16.05 5.57 -20.32
CA ILE A 57 16.50 6.93 -20.56
C ILE A 57 18.02 6.97 -20.42
N TRP A 58 18.69 7.57 -21.41
CA TRP A 58 20.14 7.74 -21.44
C TRP A 58 20.48 9.23 -21.38
N GLN A 59 21.48 9.58 -20.57
CA GLN A 59 22.07 10.91 -20.53
C GLN A 59 23.58 10.75 -20.56
N ASP A 60 24.24 11.32 -21.56
CA ASP A 60 25.70 11.25 -21.73
C ASP A 60 26.26 9.81 -21.70
N SER A 61 25.58 8.88 -22.39
CA SER A 61 25.88 7.43 -22.40
C SER A 61 25.73 6.71 -21.05
N VAL A 62 25.17 7.37 -20.04
CA VAL A 62 24.87 6.78 -18.72
C VAL A 62 23.36 6.55 -18.58
N PRO A 63 22.91 5.37 -18.12
CA PRO A 63 21.49 5.15 -17.80
C PRO A 63 21.03 6.08 -16.69
N LYS A 64 19.93 6.80 -16.92
CA LYS A 64 19.32 7.68 -15.91
C LYS A 64 18.20 6.95 -15.17
N TYR A 65 18.41 6.77 -13.87
CA TYR A 65 17.40 6.26 -12.95
C TYR A 65 16.82 7.43 -12.14
N GLY A 66 15.49 7.55 -12.09
CA GLY A 66 14.84 8.61 -11.29
C GLY A 66 13.35 8.41 -11.08
N LYS A 67 12.72 7.55 -11.87
CA LYS A 67 11.31 7.13 -11.72
C LYS A 67 11.23 5.62 -11.68
N TRP A 68 10.14 5.07 -11.13
CA TRP A 68 9.93 3.62 -11.08
C TRP A 68 10.14 2.97 -12.45
N PHE A 69 9.50 3.47 -13.50
CA PHE A 69 9.61 2.91 -14.85
C PHE A 69 11.00 3.04 -15.49
N THR A 70 11.90 3.83 -14.94
CA THR A 70 13.32 3.84 -15.36
C THR A 70 14.16 2.78 -14.66
N ALA A 71 13.68 2.21 -13.55
CA ALA A 71 14.40 1.22 -12.79
C ALA A 71 14.51 -0.11 -13.54
N ARG A 72 15.66 -0.79 -13.39
CA ARG A 72 15.87 -2.14 -13.94
C ARG A 72 14.82 -3.13 -13.47
N GLU A 73 14.37 -2.99 -12.22
CA GLU A 73 13.36 -3.85 -11.63
C GLU A 73 11.99 -3.73 -12.32
N ALA A 74 11.59 -2.52 -12.74
CA ALA A 74 10.35 -2.34 -13.49
C ALA A 74 10.39 -3.10 -14.83
N THR A 75 11.54 -3.10 -15.51
CA THR A 75 11.73 -3.90 -16.73
C THR A 75 11.67 -5.39 -16.43
N ARG A 76 12.38 -5.84 -15.38
CA ARG A 76 12.40 -7.26 -14.96
C ARG A 76 11.00 -7.80 -14.67
N ILE A 77 10.18 -7.05 -13.94
CA ILE A 77 8.81 -7.46 -13.62
C ILE A 77 7.95 -7.44 -14.88
N GLN A 78 8.01 -6.37 -15.69
CA GLN A 78 7.23 -6.28 -16.94
C GLN A 78 7.51 -7.44 -17.89
N ASP A 79 8.77 -7.86 -18.02
CA ASP A 79 9.19 -8.96 -18.89
C ASP A 79 8.68 -10.34 -18.41
N SER A 80 8.29 -10.46 -17.13
CA SER A 80 7.69 -11.69 -16.59
C SER A 80 6.16 -11.76 -16.77
N LEU A 81 5.53 -10.67 -17.21
CA LEU A 81 4.08 -10.60 -17.38
C LEU A 81 3.65 -11.05 -18.78
N PRO A 82 2.37 -11.44 -18.96
CA PRO A 82 1.82 -11.71 -20.30
C PRO A 82 2.00 -10.54 -21.25
N ASN A 83 2.15 -10.84 -22.54
CA ASN A 83 2.30 -9.81 -23.58
C ASN A 83 1.09 -8.86 -23.58
N GLY A 84 1.36 -7.56 -23.62
CA GLY A 84 0.33 -6.50 -23.57
C GLY A 84 -0.17 -6.17 -22.16
N ALA A 85 0.32 -6.82 -21.10
CA ALA A 85 -0.04 -6.48 -19.73
C ALA A 85 0.58 -5.16 -19.27
N THR A 86 -0.11 -4.47 -18.36
CA THR A 86 0.30 -3.17 -17.81
C THR A 86 0.69 -3.28 -16.35
N LEU A 87 1.78 -2.63 -15.96
CA LEU A 87 2.15 -2.52 -14.55
C LEU A 87 1.41 -1.37 -13.87
N VAL A 88 0.79 -1.67 -12.72
CA VAL A 88 0.24 -0.68 -11.78
C VAL A 88 0.92 -0.85 -10.43
N PRO A 89 2.17 -0.37 -10.28
CA PRO A 89 2.99 -0.68 -9.13
C PRO A 89 2.51 0.07 -7.89
N ILE A 90 2.32 -0.65 -6.79
CA ILE A 90 1.75 -0.10 -5.55
C ILE A 90 2.87 0.38 -4.64
N ILE A 91 2.69 1.59 -4.10
CA ILE A 91 3.51 2.12 -3.01
C ILE A 91 2.59 2.30 -1.81
N ALA A 92 2.94 1.66 -0.70
CA ALA A 92 2.24 1.81 0.57
C ALA A 92 2.99 2.77 1.49
N ALA A 93 2.26 3.41 2.39
CA ALA A 93 2.85 4.12 3.50
C ALA A 93 2.00 3.95 4.76
N SER A 94 2.66 3.91 5.90
CA SER A 94 2.01 3.89 7.21
C SER A 94 2.67 4.91 8.11
N ASP A 95 1.86 5.65 8.84
CA ASP A 95 2.32 6.60 9.85
C ASP A 95 1.57 6.31 11.14
N LYS A 96 2.21 6.49 12.30
CA LYS A 96 1.52 6.37 13.58
C LYS A 96 1.04 7.74 14.02
N THR A 97 -0.28 7.93 14.00
CA THR A 97 -0.86 9.23 14.34
C THR A 97 -1.71 9.13 15.61
N PRO A 98 -1.53 10.04 16.59
CA PRO A 98 -2.46 10.15 17.71
C PRO A 98 -3.81 10.68 17.21
N VAL A 99 -4.90 9.92 17.40
CA VAL A 99 -6.23 10.26 16.84
C VAL A 99 -6.97 11.24 17.75
N THR A 100 -6.80 11.15 19.06
CA THR A 100 -7.41 12.08 20.04
C THR A 100 -6.44 12.42 21.15
N ARG A 101 -5.98 13.67 21.22
CA ARG A 101 -5.18 14.18 22.37
C ARG A 101 -6.03 14.49 23.62
N GLN A 102 -7.35 14.61 23.49
CA GLN A 102 -8.22 15.19 24.53
C GLN A 102 -9.40 14.28 24.98
N THR A 103 -9.64 13.14 24.32
CA THR A 103 -10.82 12.28 24.58
C THR A 103 -10.47 10.79 24.56
N GLY A 104 -9.46 10.38 25.34
CA GLY A 104 -9.25 8.96 25.68
C GLY A 104 -8.07 8.25 25.03
N GLY A 105 -7.12 8.99 24.42
CA GLY A 105 -5.81 8.45 24.05
C GLY A 105 -5.84 7.32 23.00
N LEU A 106 -6.83 7.30 22.12
CA LEU A 106 -6.89 6.35 21.00
C LEU A 106 -5.79 6.71 19.99
N GLU A 107 -4.91 5.75 19.74
CA GLU A 107 -3.89 5.79 18.70
C GLU A 107 -4.27 4.78 17.61
N MET A 108 -4.18 5.19 16.35
CA MET A 108 -4.41 4.32 15.19
C MET A 108 -3.27 4.52 14.20
N HIS A 109 -2.98 3.47 13.44
CA HIS A 109 -2.09 3.53 12.29
C HIS A 109 -2.93 3.74 11.02
N PRO A 110 -2.97 4.96 10.46
CA PRO A 110 -3.43 5.13 9.09
C PRO A 110 -2.52 4.39 8.10
N LEU A 111 -3.15 3.73 7.14
CA LEU A 111 -2.51 3.11 5.99
C LEU A 111 -2.85 3.91 4.73
N PHE A 112 -1.85 4.20 3.91
CA PHE A 112 -1.98 4.95 2.67
C PHE A 112 -1.48 4.16 1.48
N LEU A 113 -2.12 4.33 0.33
CA LEU A 113 -1.68 3.79 -0.95
C LEU A 113 -1.52 4.88 -2.01
N THR A 114 -0.57 4.67 -2.92
CA THR A 114 -0.45 5.39 -4.19
C THR A 114 0.07 4.44 -5.27
N VAL A 115 0.00 4.86 -6.54
CA VAL A 115 0.53 4.11 -7.68
C VAL A 115 1.77 4.78 -8.25
N ALA A 116 2.78 3.98 -8.57
CA ALA A 116 4.05 4.47 -9.09
C ALA A 116 3.95 4.98 -10.54
N ASN A 117 2.81 4.75 -11.21
CA ASN A 117 2.46 5.32 -12.51
C ASN A 117 2.46 6.83 -12.48
N ILE A 118 1.93 7.45 -11.42
CA ILE A 118 1.92 8.91 -11.28
C ILE A 118 3.34 9.39 -11.05
N ASN A 119 3.83 10.36 -11.82
CA ASN A 119 5.18 10.91 -11.71
C ASN A 119 5.52 11.33 -10.26
N SER A 120 6.75 11.05 -9.81
CA SER A 120 7.25 11.38 -8.46
C SER A 120 7.01 12.83 -8.10
N ASP A 121 7.26 13.77 -9.02
CA ASP A 121 7.13 15.21 -8.78
C ASP A 121 5.68 15.64 -8.55
N VAL A 122 4.71 14.87 -9.05
CA VAL A 122 3.29 15.05 -8.77
C VAL A 122 2.93 14.36 -7.45
N ARG A 123 3.48 13.16 -7.18
CA ARG A 123 3.27 12.46 -5.91
C ARG A 123 3.74 13.24 -4.69
N MET A 124 4.83 14.00 -4.82
CA MET A 124 5.40 14.80 -3.73
C MET A 124 4.63 16.08 -3.43
N LYS A 125 3.69 16.49 -4.29
CA LYS A 125 2.84 17.66 -4.04
C LYS A 125 1.70 17.27 -3.10
N ALA A 126 1.70 17.82 -1.89
CA ALA A 126 0.65 17.57 -0.90
C ALA A 126 -0.77 17.87 -1.43
N THR A 127 -0.91 18.88 -2.30
CA THR A 127 -2.18 19.29 -2.91
C THR A 127 -2.64 18.42 -4.07
N ALA A 128 -1.79 17.51 -4.57
CA ALA A 128 -2.14 16.68 -5.72
C ALA A 128 -3.02 15.48 -5.34
N HIS A 129 -3.26 15.24 -4.04
CA HIS A 129 -4.09 14.14 -3.55
C HIS A 129 -3.73 12.81 -4.23
N THR A 130 -2.44 12.51 -4.35
CA THR A 130 -1.91 11.30 -5.00
C THR A 130 -1.84 10.10 -4.07
N TRP A 131 -1.83 10.37 -2.76
CA TRP A 131 -1.95 9.37 -1.71
C TRP A 131 -3.41 9.28 -1.25
N ARG A 132 -3.87 8.06 -1.02
CA ARG A 132 -5.21 7.76 -0.49
C ARG A 132 -5.07 7.02 0.83
N CYS A 133 -5.70 7.54 1.88
CA CYS A 133 -5.85 6.79 3.12
C CYS A 133 -6.83 5.64 2.85
N VAL A 134 -6.42 4.41 3.14
CA VAL A 134 -7.19 3.20 2.87
C VAL A 134 -7.59 2.46 4.12
N ALA A 135 -6.94 2.70 5.26
CA ALA A 135 -7.35 2.08 6.52
C ALA A 135 -6.95 2.91 7.73
N PHE A 136 -7.69 2.72 8.82
CA PHE A 136 -7.32 3.09 10.17
C PHE A 136 -7.25 1.80 10.99
N ILE A 137 -6.03 1.45 11.43
CA ILE A 137 -5.75 0.22 12.16
C ILE A 137 -5.60 0.57 13.64
N SER A 138 -6.48 0.02 14.47
CA SER A 138 -6.45 0.18 15.92
C SER A 138 -5.19 -0.44 16.55
N ILE A 139 -4.65 0.19 17.61
CA ILE A 139 -3.53 -0.37 18.40
C ILE A 139 -4.12 -1.07 19.63
N PRO A 140 -4.28 -2.40 19.63
CA PRO A 140 -4.88 -3.11 20.76
C PRO A 140 -3.96 -3.13 21.97
N LYS A 141 -4.59 -3.15 23.16
CA LYS A 141 -3.95 -3.48 24.43
C LYS A 141 -4.46 -4.85 24.89
N PHE A 142 -3.53 -5.73 25.23
CA PHE A 142 -3.82 -7.10 25.64
C PHE A 142 -3.47 -7.25 27.11
N GLU A 143 -4.27 -7.99 27.87
CA GLU A 143 -3.99 -8.27 29.28
C GLU A 143 -3.00 -9.43 29.42
N ILE A 144 -1.75 -9.21 28.98
CA ILE A 144 -0.68 -10.22 28.91
C ILE A 144 0.64 -9.69 29.45
N HIS A 145 1.64 -10.57 29.56
CA HIS A 145 3.00 -10.16 29.90
C HIS A 145 3.55 -9.16 28.85
N PRO A 146 4.17 -8.04 29.27
CA PRO A 146 4.61 -6.96 28.38
C PRO A 146 5.49 -7.41 27.20
N ASP A 147 6.29 -8.45 27.38
CA ASP A 147 7.19 -8.98 26.35
C ASP A 147 6.44 -9.52 25.11
N TYR A 148 5.19 -9.96 25.26
CA TYR A 148 4.37 -10.47 24.15
C TYR A 148 3.49 -9.39 23.51
N GLN A 149 3.38 -8.21 24.13
CA GLN A 149 2.47 -7.15 23.70
C GLN A 149 2.73 -6.72 22.26
N THR A 150 4.00 -6.45 21.92
CA THR A 150 4.38 -6.01 20.57
C THR A 150 4.21 -7.10 19.52
N ILE A 151 4.35 -8.37 19.89
CA ILE A 151 4.18 -9.50 18.97
C ILE A 151 2.70 -9.63 18.58
N LEU A 152 1.79 -9.58 19.55
CA LEU A 152 0.35 -9.64 19.26
C LEU A 152 -0.14 -8.41 18.49
N GLN A 153 0.34 -7.21 18.84
CA GLN A 153 0.05 -5.98 18.10
C GLN A 153 0.50 -6.10 16.63
N SER A 154 1.73 -6.60 16.39
CA SER A 154 2.23 -6.83 15.03
C SER A 154 1.36 -7.84 14.26
N ARG A 155 0.94 -8.95 14.89
CA ARG A 155 0.04 -9.93 14.26
C ARG A 155 -1.31 -9.32 13.85
N VAL A 156 -1.93 -8.54 14.74
CA VAL A 156 -3.18 -7.82 14.43
C VAL A 156 -2.96 -6.84 13.29
N TRP A 157 -1.87 -6.08 13.31
CA TRP A 157 -1.55 -5.12 12.26
C TRP A 157 -1.39 -5.81 10.89
N HIS A 158 -0.66 -6.93 10.83
CA HIS A 158 -0.50 -7.71 9.60
C HIS A 158 -1.80 -8.30 9.10
N ASN A 159 -2.65 -8.83 10.00
CA ASN A 159 -3.98 -9.32 9.63
C ASN A 159 -4.83 -8.19 8.99
N CYS A 160 -4.84 -7.00 9.62
CA CYS A 160 -5.53 -5.84 9.08
C CYS A 160 -5.02 -5.44 7.70
N VAL A 161 -3.69 -5.37 7.50
CA VAL A 161 -3.10 -5.05 6.19
C VAL A 161 -3.45 -6.12 5.15
N ASP A 162 -3.45 -7.39 5.55
CA ASP A 162 -3.81 -8.49 4.67
C ASP A 162 -5.25 -8.41 4.17
N ILE A 163 -6.19 -7.99 5.03
CA ILE A 163 -7.59 -7.72 4.66
C ILE A 163 -7.66 -6.59 3.63
N VAL A 164 -6.98 -5.46 3.90
CA VAL A 164 -7.02 -4.27 3.03
C VAL A 164 -6.41 -4.56 1.65
N LEU A 165 -5.32 -5.31 1.62
CA LEU A 165 -4.56 -5.61 0.40
C LEU A 165 -4.96 -6.93 -0.28
N ALA A 166 -6.00 -7.63 0.21
CA ALA A 166 -6.37 -8.96 -0.28
C ALA A 166 -6.56 -9.00 -1.80
N LYS A 167 -7.37 -8.09 -2.36
CA LYS A 167 -7.61 -8.03 -3.80
C LYS A 167 -6.43 -7.51 -4.60
N LEU A 168 -5.58 -6.66 -4.02
CA LEU A 168 -4.34 -6.23 -4.65
C LEU A 168 -3.34 -7.38 -4.78
N LYS A 169 -3.23 -8.22 -3.74
CA LYS A 169 -2.41 -9.45 -3.80
C LYS A 169 -2.94 -10.41 -4.87
N HIS A 170 -4.25 -10.55 -5.00
CA HIS A 170 -4.85 -11.34 -6.08
C HIS A 170 -4.50 -10.76 -7.46
N ALA A 171 -4.75 -9.46 -7.67
CA ALA A 171 -4.44 -8.77 -8.92
C ALA A 171 -2.93 -8.76 -9.27
N ALA A 172 -2.04 -8.79 -8.28
CA ALA A 172 -0.60 -8.92 -8.51
C ALA A 172 -0.20 -10.29 -9.08
N ASN A 173 -0.98 -11.33 -8.81
CA ASN A 173 -0.69 -12.71 -9.24
C ASN A 173 -1.45 -13.10 -10.51
N THR A 174 -2.73 -12.74 -10.60
CA THR A 174 -3.61 -13.19 -11.67
C THR A 174 -3.99 -12.10 -12.66
N GLY A 175 -3.58 -10.85 -12.41
CA GLY A 175 -4.00 -9.69 -13.19
C GLY A 175 -5.47 -9.31 -12.95
N VAL A 176 -5.82 -8.10 -13.36
CA VAL A 176 -7.18 -7.52 -13.31
C VAL A 176 -7.34 -6.47 -14.40
N PHE A 177 -8.54 -6.31 -14.95
CA PHE A 177 -8.81 -5.21 -15.88
C PHE A 177 -9.07 -3.91 -15.13
N MET A 178 -8.34 -2.85 -15.49
CA MET A 178 -8.52 -1.49 -14.98
C MET A 178 -8.59 -0.49 -16.13
N THR A 179 -9.33 0.60 -15.95
CA THR A 179 -9.46 1.66 -16.97
C THR A 179 -8.53 2.81 -16.65
N ASP A 180 -7.75 3.24 -17.64
CA ASP A 180 -6.83 4.36 -17.48
C ASP A 180 -7.55 5.73 -17.54
N PRO A 181 -6.85 6.83 -17.27
CA PRO A 181 -7.41 8.18 -17.32
C PRO A 181 -7.94 8.62 -18.69
N PHE A 182 -7.58 7.91 -19.76
CA PHE A 182 -8.00 8.17 -21.14
C PHE A 182 -9.18 7.30 -21.56
N GLY A 183 -9.69 6.43 -20.68
CA GLY A 183 -10.80 5.54 -20.95
C GLY A 183 -10.40 4.22 -21.63
N ALA A 184 -9.10 3.92 -21.74
CA ALA A 184 -8.64 2.63 -22.28
C ALA A 184 -8.57 1.58 -21.17
N THR A 185 -9.05 0.38 -21.46
CA THR A 185 -8.98 -0.76 -20.54
C THR A 185 -7.68 -1.54 -20.72
N HIS A 186 -7.00 -1.82 -19.61
CA HIS A 186 -5.71 -2.50 -19.57
C HIS A 186 -5.81 -3.77 -18.73
N TYR A 187 -5.09 -4.82 -19.12
CA TYR A 187 -4.89 -5.99 -18.29
C TYR A 187 -3.71 -5.74 -17.34
N CYS A 188 -4.00 -5.42 -16.09
CA CYS A 188 -3.08 -4.83 -15.15
C CYS A 188 -2.62 -5.79 -14.05
N PHE A 189 -1.37 -5.64 -13.62
CA PHE A 189 -0.80 -6.33 -12.46
C PHE A 189 -0.33 -5.31 -11.42
N THR A 190 -0.59 -5.59 -10.14
CA THR A 190 -0.41 -4.63 -9.04
C THR A 190 0.68 -5.03 -8.03
N PRO A 191 1.96 -5.18 -8.43
CA PRO A 191 3.01 -5.55 -7.50
C PRO A 191 3.23 -4.47 -6.45
N LEU A 192 3.41 -4.86 -5.18
CA LEU A 192 3.87 -3.96 -4.13
C LEU A 192 5.37 -3.73 -4.27
N ILE A 193 5.78 -2.50 -4.54
CA ILE A 193 7.18 -2.18 -4.91
C ILE A 193 7.93 -1.38 -3.84
N ALA A 194 7.22 -0.72 -2.94
CA ALA A 194 7.80 0.08 -1.88
C ALA A 194 6.82 0.27 -0.72
N TRP A 195 7.38 0.39 0.48
CA TRP A 195 6.66 0.79 1.68
C TRP A 195 7.41 1.93 2.36
N THR A 196 6.74 3.04 2.65
CA THR A 196 7.31 4.18 3.39
C THR A 196 6.78 4.20 4.82
N ALA A 197 7.69 4.13 5.78
CA ALA A 197 7.40 4.16 7.21
C ALA A 197 8.65 4.64 7.96
N ASP A 198 8.49 5.12 9.18
CA ASP A 198 9.58 5.39 10.13
C ASP A 198 10.11 4.09 10.76
N LEU A 199 11.24 4.18 11.47
CA LEU A 199 12.00 3.00 11.90
C LEU A 199 11.22 1.99 12.77
N PRO A 200 10.44 2.41 13.79
CA PRO A 200 9.67 1.46 14.60
C PRO A 200 8.64 0.69 13.77
N GLU A 201 7.99 1.37 12.84
CA GLU A 201 6.97 0.85 11.93
C GLU A 201 7.62 -0.08 10.90
N GLN A 202 8.78 0.30 10.38
CA GLN A 202 9.60 -0.57 9.53
C GLN A 202 9.98 -1.88 10.24
N GLN A 203 10.33 -1.82 11.53
CA GLN A 203 10.62 -3.01 12.33
C GLN A 203 9.37 -3.88 12.51
N MET A 204 8.22 -3.26 12.77
CA MET A 204 6.93 -3.96 12.85
C MET A 204 6.59 -4.66 11.52
N ILE A 205 6.68 -3.96 10.39
CA ILE A 205 6.43 -4.47 9.03
C ILE A 205 7.35 -5.65 8.69
N ALA A 206 8.60 -5.58 9.13
CA ALA A 206 9.61 -6.61 8.88
C ALA A 206 9.58 -7.75 9.91
N CYS A 207 8.72 -7.70 10.93
CA CYS A 207 8.71 -8.60 12.07
C CYS A 207 10.08 -8.68 12.77
N MET A 208 10.79 -7.55 12.89
CA MET A 208 12.15 -7.47 13.44
C MET A 208 12.14 -6.97 14.89
N SER A 209 13.16 -7.36 15.66
CA SER A 209 13.36 -6.85 17.01
C SER A 209 13.81 -5.37 16.99
N LYS A 210 13.53 -4.65 18.07
CA LYS A 210 13.79 -3.20 18.20
C LYS A 210 15.24 -2.77 18.01
N ASN A 211 16.19 -3.70 18.12
CA ASN A 211 17.63 -3.43 18.00
C ASN A 211 18.22 -3.79 16.63
N ALA A 212 17.38 -4.17 15.67
CA ALA A 212 17.80 -4.53 14.33
C ALA A 212 17.39 -3.46 13.31
N SER A 213 18.30 -3.09 12.41
CA SER A 213 18.00 -2.20 11.28
C SER A 213 17.43 -3.04 10.13
N PRO A 214 16.25 -2.71 9.59
CA PRO A 214 15.75 -3.33 8.37
C PRO A 214 16.56 -2.84 7.16
N GLY A 215 17.77 -3.35 6.99
CA GLY A 215 18.55 -3.17 5.77
C GLY A 215 18.09 -4.16 4.69
N ARG A 216 17.54 -3.66 3.58
CA ARG A 216 17.11 -4.44 2.39
C ARG A 216 15.97 -5.48 2.55
N THR A 217 15.48 -5.76 3.76
CA THR A 217 14.46 -6.82 4.00
C THR A 217 13.00 -6.42 3.67
N TYR A 218 12.73 -5.16 3.30
CA TYR A 218 11.37 -4.66 3.05
C TYR A 218 10.60 -5.43 1.97
N LEU A 219 11.32 -5.89 0.95
CA LEU A 219 10.73 -6.70 -0.10
C LEU A 219 10.55 -8.12 0.41
N THR A 220 11.56 -8.77 0.98
CA THR A 220 11.53 -10.22 1.25
C THR A 220 10.48 -10.73 2.26
N SER A 221 9.94 -9.92 3.18
CA SER A 221 8.84 -10.38 4.04
C SER A 221 7.48 -10.35 3.33
N TYR A 222 7.12 -9.24 2.67
CA TYR A 222 5.87 -9.13 1.92
C TYR A 222 5.93 -9.75 0.51
N THR A 223 7.11 -9.81 -0.08
CA THR A 223 7.36 -10.48 -1.37
C THR A 223 7.47 -12.00 -1.21
N ARG A 224 7.53 -12.54 0.01
CA ARG A 224 7.20 -13.97 0.27
C ARG A 224 5.70 -14.24 0.33
N TYR A 225 4.86 -13.21 0.48
CA TYR A 225 3.40 -13.29 0.43
C TYR A 225 2.81 -12.67 -0.86
N ALA A 226 3.65 -12.20 -1.77
CA ALA A 226 3.28 -11.52 -3.02
C ALA A 226 4.11 -11.98 -4.24
N LEU A 227 4.53 -13.26 -4.22
CA LEU A 227 5.02 -14.02 -5.37
C LEU A 227 4.20 -15.31 -5.51
#